data_AF-A0A7C5APD8-F1
#
_entry.id   AF-A0A7C5APD8-F1
#
_cell.length_a   1.000
_cell.length_b   1.000
_cell.length_c   1.000
_cell.angle_alpha   90.00
_cell.angle_beta   90.00
_cell.angle_gamma   90.00
#
_symmetry.space_group_name_H-M   'P 1'
#
loop_
_entity.id
_entity.type
_entity.pdbx_description
1 polymer ?
#
loop_
_entity_poly.entity_id
_entity_poly.type
_entity_poly.pdbx_seq_one_letter_code
_entity_poly.pdbx_strand_id
1 'polypeptide(L)' 'ARHGPHLHLVCRHCGRVIEAEENLLEPLGERCRARYGFEPDLQHLSVTGVCADCQAKGEA' A
#
# COMPACT_ATOMS: atom_id res chain seq x y z
N ALA A 1 17.06 -2.98 -15.66
CA ALA A 1 15.81 -2.28 -15.33
C ALA A 1 15.63 -2.35 -13.82
N ARG A 2 15.69 -1.22 -13.11
CA ARG A 2 15.31 -1.20 -11.69
C ARG A 2 13.79 -1.02 -11.70
N HIS A 3 13.05 -2.10 -11.51
CA HIS A 3 11.65 -1.99 -11.13
C HIS A 3 11.66 -1.29 -9.77
N GLY A 4 11.13 -0.07 -9.72
CA GLY A 4 11.04 0.69 -8.47
C GLY A 4 10.25 -0.10 -7.43
N PRO A 5 10.45 0.20 -6.12
CA PRO A 5 9.59 -0.36 -5.10
C PRO A 5 8.14 0.01 -5.40
N HIS A 6 7.24 -0.95 -5.34
CA HIS A 6 5.81 -0.77 -5.59
C HIS A 6 5.04 -1.25 -4.37
N LEU A 7 4.02 -0.48 -4.00
CA LEU A 7 3.13 -0.85 -2.90
C LEU A 7 2.10 -1.85 -3.42
N HIS A 8 1.88 -2.93 -2.68
CA HIS A 8 0.81 -3.88 -3.00
C HIS A 8 -0.47 -3.55 -2.22
N LEU A 9 -1.57 -3.31 -2.94
CA LEU A 9 -2.90 -3.29 -2.35
C LEU A 9 -3.59 -4.62 -2.62
N VAL A 10 -3.92 -5.37 -1.57
CA VAL A 10 -4.47 -6.72 -1.67
C VAL A 10 -5.94 -6.70 -1.25
N CYS A 11 -6.83 -7.09 -2.16
CA CYS A 11 -8.26 -7.25 -1.84
C CYS A 11 -8.49 -8.51 -1.02
N ARG A 12 -9.08 -8.37 0.17
CA ARG A 12 -9.39 -9.52 1.05
C ARG A 12 -10.51 -10.42 0.53
N HIS A 13 -11.37 -9.93 -0.37
CA HIS A 13 -12.51 -10.70 -0.88
C HIS A 13 -12.15 -11.54 -2.10
N CYS A 14 -11.50 -10.94 -3.09
CA CYS A 14 -11.19 -11.61 -4.35
C CYS A 14 -9.69 -11.92 -4.54
N GLY A 15 -8.82 -11.52 -3.60
CA GLY A 15 -7.38 -11.73 -3.70
C GLY A 15 -6.67 -10.86 -4.74
N ARG A 16 -7.39 -9.97 -5.44
CA ARG A 16 -6.81 -9.06 -6.44
C ARG A 16 -5.69 -8.24 -5.80
N VAL A 17 -4.53 -8.23 -6.46
CA VAL A 17 -3.38 -7.38 -6.11
C VAL A 17 -3.34 -6.21 -7.09
N ILE A 18 -3.17 -5.00 -6.56
CA ILE A 18 -2.99 -3.77 -7.32
C ILE A 18 -1.61 -3.22 -6.96
N GLU A 19 -0.78 -2.98 -7.96
CA GLU A 19 0.48 -2.25 -7.80
C GLU A 19 0.19 -0.75 -7.75
N ALA A 20 0.54 -0.10 -6.65
CA ALA A 20 0.38 1.33 -6.44
C ALA A 20 1.74 2.04 -6.44
N GLU A 21 1.71 3.33 -6.79
CA GLU A 21 2.89 4.19 -6.84
C GLU A 21 3.54 4.38 -5.45
N GLU A 22 4.87 4.44 -5.42
CA GLU A 22 5.66 4.59 -4.18
C GLU A 22 5.44 5.93 -3.47
N ASN A 23 5.17 6.99 -4.25
CA ASN A 23 4.97 8.36 -3.77
C ASN A 23 3.80 8.46 -2.77
N LEU A 24 2.87 7.49 -2.79
CA LEU A 24 1.76 7.40 -1.85
C LEU A 24 2.24 7.25 -0.40
N LEU A 25 3.40 6.63 -0.18
CA LEU A 25 3.97 6.33 1.14
C LEU A 25 5.00 7.35 1.62
N GLU A 26 5.48 8.27 0.76
CA GLU A 26 6.45 9.30 1.15
C GLU A 26 6.00 10.07 2.40
N PRO A 27 4.75 10.58 2.50
CA PRO A 27 4.32 11.31 3.69
C PRO A 27 4.26 10.42 4.94
N LEU A 28 4.04 9.11 4.80
CA LEU A 28 4.10 8.17 5.92
C LEU A 28 5.53 8.03 6.43
N GLY A 29 6.49 7.83 5.52
CA GLY A 29 7.91 7.74 5.84
C GLY A 29 8.42 8.97 6.58
N GLU A 30 8.06 10.16 6.11
CA GLU A 30 8.42 11.42 6.76
C GLU A 30 7.87 11.51 8.19
N ARG A 31 6.59 11.17 8.40
CA ARG A 31 5.98 11.20 9.74
C ARG A 31 6.61 10.16 10.68
N CYS A 32 6.95 8.98 10.18
CA CYS A 32 7.65 7.96 10.97
C CYS A 32 8.99 8.48 11.48
N ARG A 33 9.80 9.07 10.61
CA ARG A 33 11.10 9.66 10.97
C ARG A 33 10.93 10.83 11.94
N ALA A 34 10.08 11.80 11.60
CA ALA A 34 9.96 13.05 12.35
C ALA A 34 9.36 12.85 13.76
N ARG A 35 8.36 11.98 13.90
CA ARG A 35 7.62 11.82 15.15
C ARG A 35 8.17 10.72 16.05
N TYR A 36 8.74 9.68 15.45
CA TYR A 36 9.13 8.47 16.20
C TYR A 36 10.62 8.16 16.07
N GLY A 37 11.39 8.89 15.27
CA GLY A 37 12.78 8.57 14.99
C GLY A 37 12.95 7.21 14.30
N PHE A 38 11.91 6.74 13.61
CA PHE A 38 11.83 5.41 13.01
C PHE A 38 12.05 5.50 11.50
N GLU A 39 12.96 4.70 10.95
CA GLU A 39 13.14 4.56 9.49
C GLU A 39 12.34 3.34 8.99
N PRO A 40 11.16 3.55 8.37
CA PRO A 40 10.34 2.45 7.89
C PRO A 40 10.89 1.87 6.59
N ASP A 41 10.89 0.54 6.49
CA ASP A 41 11.03 -0.14 5.20
C ASP A 41 9.69 -0.12 4.47
N LEU A 42 9.56 0.84 3.55
CA LEU A 42 8.37 1.03 2.73
C LEU A 42 8.40 0.17 1.45
N GLN A 43 9.52 -0.45 1.10
CA GLN A 43 9.66 -1.23 -0.14
C GLN A 43 8.90 -2.56 -0.09
N HIS A 44 8.67 -3.09 1.11
CA HIS A 44 8.00 -4.38 1.33
C HIS A 44 6.60 -4.23 1.94
N LEU A 45 5.99 -3.04 1.83
CA LEU A 45 4.69 -2.79 2.42
C LEU A 45 3.55 -3.35 1.56
N SER A 46 2.61 -4.04 2.20
CA SER A 46 1.35 -4.47 1.59
C SER A 46 0.18 -3.99 2.45
N VAL A 47 -0.83 -3.39 1.81
CA VAL A 47 -2.05 -2.92 2.48
C VAL A 47 -3.19 -3.84 2.07
N THR A 48 -3.83 -4.46 3.06
CA THR A 48 -5.03 -5.26 2.81
C THR A 48 -6.27 -4.36 2.85
N GLY A 49 -7.16 -4.51 1.87
CA GLY A 49 -8.39 -3.71 1.75
C GLY A 49 -9.45 -4.41 0.89
N VAL A 50 -10.33 -3.62 0.27
CA VAL A 50 -11.38 -4.10 -0.65
C VAL A 50 -11.27 -3.32 -1.95
N CYS A 51 -11.14 -4.00 -3.09
CA CYS A 51 -11.06 -3.34 -4.39
C CYS A 51 -12.41 -2.74 -4.82
N ALA A 52 -12.39 -1.80 -5.77
CA ALA A 52 -13.58 -1.13 -6.27
C ALA A 52 -14.66 -2.10 -6.77
N ASP A 53 -14.27 -3.19 -7.45
CA ASP A 53 -15.22 -4.20 -7.94
C ASP A 53 -15.98 -4.90 -6.80
N CYS A 54 -15.28 -5.26 -5.70
CA CYS A 54 -15.89 -5.89 -4.53
C CYS A 54 -16.73 -4.90 -3.72
N GLN A 55 -16.29 -3.64 -3.61
CA GLN A 55 -17.11 -2.58 -3.02
C GLN A 55 -18.42 -2.39 -3.78
N ALA A 56 -18.37 -2.37 -5.12
CA ALA A 56 -19.56 -2.24 -5.97
C ALA A 56 -20.53 -3.43 -5.83
N LYS A 57 -20.03 -4.62 -5.46
CA LYS A 57 -20.85 -5.81 -5.18
C LYS A 57 -21.47 -5.84 -3.77
N GLY A 58 -21.14 -4.87 -2.91
CA GLY A 58 -21.58 -4.84 -1.52
C GLY A 58 -20.78 -5.79 -0.61
N GLU A 59 -19.60 -6.23 -1.05
CA GLU A 59 -18.67 -7.08 -0.30
C GLU A 59 -17.70 -6.20 0.52
N ALA A 60 -18.23 -5.23 1.27
CA ALA A 60 -17.43 -4.28 2.06
C ALA A 60 -17.14 -4.79 3.47
#